data_AF-A0A6B3N7L5-F1
#
_entry.id   AF-A0A6B3N7L5-F1
#
_cell.length_a   1.000
_cell.length_b   1.000
_cell.length_c   1.000
_cell.angle_alpha   90.00
_cell.angle_beta   90.00
_cell.angle_gamma   90.00
#
_symmetry.space_group_name_H-M   'P 1'
#
loop_
_entity.id
_entity.type
_entity.pdbx_description
1 polymer ?
#
loop_
_entity_poly.entity_id
_entity_poly.type
_entity_poly.pdbx_seq_one_letter_code
_entity_poly.pdbx_strand_id
1 'polypeptide(L)'
;MRKWLVRLYWLITGLGLSIFVSGLLIGGVPGRTVATTQPIPTTPWQNTQLPDWNQITFRNIPGIGSSGSFNAPADVIRQLGYDPSRSWSAGQTPDQYVKLGDFQD
;
A
#
# COMPACT_ATOMS: atom_id res chain seq x y z
N MET A 1 -44.66 -13.44 32.39
CA MET A 1 -44.34 -13.44 30.94
C MET A 1 -43.64 -12.16 30.45
N ARG A 2 -44.05 -10.95 30.85
CA ARG A 2 -43.44 -9.67 30.41
C ARG A 2 -41.93 -9.51 30.66
N LYS A 3 -41.41 -10.01 31.79
CA LYS A 3 -39.98 -9.90 32.15
C LYS A 3 -39.06 -10.75 31.25
N TRP A 4 -39.58 -11.82 30.64
CA TRP A 4 -38.80 -12.72 29.79
C TRP A 4 -38.62 -12.13 28.38
N LEU A 5 -39.67 -11.49 27.86
CA LEU A 5 -39.64 -10.74 26.60
C LEU A 5 -38.65 -9.57 26.63
N VAL A 6 -38.55 -8.85 27.75
CA VAL A 6 -37.59 -7.74 27.91
C VAL A 6 -36.14 -8.24 27.94
N ARG A 7 -35.88 -9.38 28.58
CA ARG A 7 -34.53 -10.00 28.59
C ARG A 7 -34.12 -10.48 27.20
N LEU A 8 -35.06 -11.03 26.43
CA LEU A 8 -34.81 -11.47 25.06
C LEU A 8 -34.53 -10.29 24.11
N TYR A 9 -35.25 -9.17 24.28
CA TYR A 9 -35.03 -7.96 23.51
C TYR A 9 -33.63 -7.35 23.73
N TRP A 10 -33.15 -7.31 24.98
CA TRP A 10 -31.80 -6.85 25.31
C TRP A 10 -30.70 -7.74 24.73
N LEU A 11 -30.93 -9.05 24.64
CA LEU A 11 -29.97 -9.97 24.02
C LEU A 11 -29.89 -9.79 22.50
N ILE A 12 -31.03 -9.66 21.82
CA ILE A 12 -31.07 -9.52 20.35
C ILE A 12 -30.47 -8.17 19.92
N THR A 13 -30.78 -7.09 20.64
CA THR A 13 -30.21 -5.77 20.36
C THR A 13 -28.71 -5.71 20.65
N GLY A 14 -28.25 -6.33 21.75
CA GLY A 14 -26.83 -6.44 22.06
C GLY A 14 -26.06 -7.27 21.02
N LEU A 15 -26.64 -8.38 20.56
CA LEU A 15 -26.04 -9.22 19.53
C LEU A 15 -26.02 -8.54 18.15
N GLY A 16 -27.08 -7.82 17.79
CA GLY A 16 -27.12 -7.03 16.55
C GLY A 16 -26.06 -5.93 16.53
N LEU A 17 -25.90 -5.22 17.66
CA LEU A 17 -24.87 -4.20 17.79
C LEU A 17 -23.45 -4.77 17.74
N SER A 18 -23.21 -5.93 18.38
CA SER A 18 -21.88 -6.56 18.34
C SER A 18 -21.53 -7.05 16.94
N ILE A 19 -22.46 -7.62 16.18
CA ILE A 19 -22.25 -8.02 14.78
C ILE A 19 -21.99 -6.78 13.91
N PHE A 20 -22.73 -5.70 14.11
CA PHE A 20 -22.53 -4.46 13.33
C PHE A 20 -21.16 -3.82 13.61
N VAL A 21 -20.73 -3.77 14.88
CA VAL A 21 -19.41 -3.25 15.27
C VAL A 21 -18.27 -4.17 14.79
N SER A 22 -18.44 -5.49 14.88
CA SER A 22 -17.44 -6.45 14.37
C SER A 22 -17.34 -6.44 12.84
N GLY A 23 -18.46 -6.26 12.13
CA GLY A 23 -18.46 -6.14 10.67
C GLY A 23 -17.67 -4.93 10.16
N LEU A 24 -17.71 -3.81 10.89
CA LEU A 24 -16.93 -2.61 10.62
C LEU A 24 -15.41 -2.82 10.78
N LEU A 25 -14.98 -3.74 11.66
CA LEU A 25 -13.57 -4.01 11.90
C LEU A 25 -12.94 -4.96 10.86
N ILE A 26 -13.73 -5.79 10.18
CA ILE A 26 -13.21 -6.78 9.22
C ILE A 26 -13.02 -6.17 7.81
N GLY A 27 -13.76 -5.11 7.47
CA GLY A 27 -13.67 -4.45 6.16
C GLY A 27 -12.41 -3.60 5.92
N GLY A 28 -11.56 -3.43 6.93
CA GLY A 28 -10.40 -2.54 6.90
C GLY A 28 -9.04 -3.24 6.75
N VAL A 29 -8.98 -4.54 6.43
CA VAL A 29 -7.68 -5.17 6.16
C VAL A 29 -7.23 -4.73 4.76
N PRO A 30 -6.24 -3.83 4.61
CA PRO A 30 -5.68 -3.55 3.30
C PRO A 30 -5.19 -4.88 2.74
N GLY A 31 -5.78 -5.31 1.63
CA GLY A 31 -5.38 -6.54 0.96
C GLY A 31 -3.88 -6.52 0.77
N ARG A 32 -3.21 -7.62 1.10
CA ARG A 32 -1.79 -7.79 0.81
C ARG A 32 -1.63 -7.71 -0.71
N THR A 33 -1.28 -6.54 -1.22
CA THR A 33 -0.91 -6.35 -2.60
C THR A 33 0.37 -7.12 -2.84
N VAL A 34 0.24 -8.24 -3.55
CA VAL A 34 1.38 -9.06 -3.96
C VAL A 34 2.22 -8.20 -4.90
N ALA A 35 3.50 -8.01 -4.56
CA ALA A 35 4.43 -7.26 -5.40
C ALA A 35 4.38 -7.81 -6.83
N THR A 36 3.93 -6.98 -7.77
CA THR A 36 3.83 -7.39 -9.18
C THR A 36 5.19 -7.19 -9.81
N THR A 37 6.01 -8.25 -9.85
CA THR A 37 7.30 -8.20 -10.53
C THR A 37 7.07 -8.29 -12.03
N GLN A 38 7.21 -7.18 -12.74
CA GLN A 38 7.40 -7.26 -14.19
C GLN A 38 8.74 -7.99 -14.47
N PRO A 39 8.80 -8.80 -15.54
CA PRO A 39 10.05 -9.44 -15.93
C PRO A 39 11.17 -8.42 -16.13
N ILE A 40 12.38 -8.76 -15.69
CA ILE A 40 13.58 -7.97 -16.01
C ILE A 40 13.90 -8.22 -17.50
N PRO A 41 13.98 -7.18 -18.34
CA PRO A 41 14.31 -7.34 -19.76
C PRO A 41 15.73 -7.88 -19.90
N THR A 42 15.94 -8.78 -20.86
CA THR A 42 17.23 -9.42 -21.11
C THR A 42 17.64 -9.32 -22.57
N THR A 43 18.95 -9.31 -22.80
CA THR A 43 19.60 -9.39 -24.11
C THR A 43 20.49 -10.63 -24.18
N PRO A 44 20.51 -11.37 -25.30
CA PRO A 44 21.40 -12.51 -25.48
C PRO A 44 22.87 -12.04 -25.60
N TRP A 45 23.77 -12.71 -24.87
CA TRP A 45 25.21 -12.52 -24.95
C TRP A 45 25.94 -13.83 -24.64
N GLN A 46 26.74 -14.35 -25.58
CA GLN A 46 27.54 -15.58 -25.43
C GLN A 46 26.77 -16.75 -24.77
N ASN A 47 25.66 -17.18 -25.38
CA ASN A 47 24.77 -18.25 -24.85
C ASN A 47 24.18 -17.99 -23.44
N THR A 48 24.22 -16.75 -22.95
CA THR A 48 23.66 -16.32 -21.67
C THR A 48 22.67 -15.18 -21.90
N GLN A 49 21.63 -15.08 -21.07
CA GLN A 49 20.74 -13.92 -21.03
C GLN A 49 21.29 -12.94 -19.99
N LEU A 50 21.73 -11.77 -20.44
CA LEU A 50 22.15 -10.69 -19.54
C LEU A 50 21.02 -9.67 -19.41
N PRO A 51 20.88 -8.97 -18.27
CA PRO A 51 19.94 -7.87 -18.16
C PRO A 51 20.19 -6.79 -19.23
N ASP A 52 19.14 -6.36 -19.91
CA ASP A 52 19.21 -5.24 -20.85
C ASP A 52 19.08 -3.92 -20.08
N TRP A 53 20.21 -3.34 -19.68
CA TRP A 53 20.28 -2.10 -18.91
C TRP A 53 19.61 -0.91 -19.60
N ASN A 54 19.46 -0.93 -20.92
CA ASN A 54 18.80 0.16 -21.66
C ASN A 54 17.26 0.07 -21.59
N GLN A 55 16.71 -1.07 -21.17
CA GLN A 55 15.27 -1.30 -21.08
C GLN A 55 14.77 -1.44 -19.63
N ILE A 56 15.67 -1.49 -18.65
CA ILE A 56 15.29 -1.53 -17.24
C ILE A 56 14.71 -0.17 -16.83
N THR A 57 13.50 -0.21 -16.27
CA THR A 57 12.83 0.94 -15.67
C THR A 57 12.49 0.64 -14.22
N PHE A 58 12.06 1.66 -13.47
CA PHE A 58 11.59 1.48 -12.09
C PHE A 58 10.43 0.49 -11.94
N ARG A 59 9.68 0.22 -13.02
CA ARG A 59 8.60 -0.77 -13.04
C ARG A 59 9.10 -2.22 -13.02
N ASN A 60 10.33 -2.44 -13.44
CA ASN A 60 10.97 -3.77 -13.45
C ASN A 60 11.57 -4.12 -12.07
N ILE A 61 11.59 -3.17 -11.13
CA ILE A 61 12.09 -3.39 -9.77
C ILE A 61 10.97 -4.00 -8.91
N PRO A 62 11.27 -4.97 -8.04
CA PRO A 62 10.27 -5.53 -7.13
C PRO A 62 9.57 -4.45 -6.30
N GLY A 63 8.26 -4.66 -6.10
CA GLY A 63 7.46 -3.77 -5.27
C GLY A 63 7.96 -3.71 -3.83
N ILE A 64 7.75 -2.55 -3.18
CA ILE A 64 8.20 -2.28 -1.82
C ILE A 64 7.60 -3.26 -0.80
N GLY A 65 8.41 -3.73 0.15
CA GLY A 65 8.00 -4.80 1.07
C GLY A 65 6.98 -4.39 2.15
N SER A 66 6.86 -3.09 2.43
CA SER A 66 5.98 -2.56 3.49
C SER A 66 5.35 -1.24 3.08
N SER A 67 4.11 -1.04 3.52
CA SER A 67 3.40 0.23 3.38
C SER A 67 4.03 1.28 4.29
N GLY A 68 3.94 2.55 3.89
CA GLY A 68 4.51 3.66 4.65
C GLY A 68 4.05 5.01 4.13
N SER A 69 4.48 6.06 4.82
CA SER A 69 4.24 7.43 4.39
C SER A 69 5.34 8.35 4.88
N PHE A 70 5.51 9.44 4.16
CA PHE A 70 6.36 10.56 4.51
C PHE A 70 5.54 11.83 4.37
N ASN A 71 5.47 12.63 5.42
CA ASN A 71 4.84 13.95 5.41
C ASN A 71 5.93 15.00 5.57
N ALA A 72 6.04 15.88 4.58
CA ALA A 72 7.04 16.92 4.55
C ALA A 72 6.63 18.08 5.47
N PRO A 73 7.54 18.59 6.32
CA PRO A 73 7.30 19.83 7.06
C PRO A 73 7.07 21.01 6.11
N ALA A 74 6.25 21.99 6.51
CA ALA A 74 5.93 23.16 5.69
C ALA A 74 7.17 23.96 5.26
N ASP A 75 8.22 23.99 6.09
CA ASP A 75 9.48 24.67 5.79
C ASP A 75 10.22 24.00 4.62
N VAL A 76 10.19 22.66 4.59
CA VAL A 76 10.79 21.86 3.51
C VAL A 76 10.04 22.08 2.20
N ILE A 77 8.70 22.09 2.25
CA ILE A 77 7.86 22.37 1.06
C ILE A 77 8.18 23.76 0.48
N ARG A 78 8.32 24.77 1.36
CA ARG A 78 8.67 26.14 0.94
C ARG A 78 10.06 26.22 0.30
N GLN A 79 11.05 25.51 0.87
CA GLN A 79 12.41 25.52 0.36
C GLN A 79 12.56 24.77 -0.97
N LEU A 80 11.82 23.68 -1.15
CA LEU A 80 11.85 22.87 -2.37
C LEU A 80 10.96 23.41 -3.49
N GLY A 81 9.95 24.22 -3.18
CA GLY A 81 9.00 24.76 -4.15
C GLY A 81 7.97 23.75 -4.66
N TYR A 82 7.91 22.55 -4.08
CA TYR A 82 6.88 21.53 -4.31
C TYR A 82 6.70 20.67 -3.05
N ASP A 83 5.63 19.87 -3.01
CA ASP A 83 5.34 18.97 -1.88
C ASP A 83 5.91 17.56 -2.11
N PRO A 84 6.97 17.14 -1.37
CA PRO A 84 7.51 15.79 -1.48
C PRO A 84 6.77 14.75 -0.61
N SER A 85 5.70 15.14 0.11
CA SER A 85 4.89 14.22 0.92
C SER A 85 4.31 13.10 0.08
N ARG A 86 4.33 11.86 0.59
CA ARG A 86 3.90 10.67 -0.15
C ARG A 86 3.43 9.57 0.78
N SER A 87 2.55 8.72 0.27
CA SER A 87 2.15 7.48 0.91
C SER A 87 2.27 6.35 -0.10
N TRP A 88 2.75 5.20 0.34
CA TRP A 88 2.86 4.01 -0.50
C TRP A 88 2.31 2.78 0.22
N SER A 89 1.92 1.80 -0.57
CA SER A 89 1.46 0.50 -0.10
C SER A 89 2.49 -0.58 -0.41
N ALA A 90 2.58 -1.60 0.44
CA ALA A 90 3.35 -2.80 0.13
C ALA A 90 2.97 -3.32 -1.27
N GLY A 91 3.95 -3.76 -2.04
CA GLY A 91 3.78 -4.24 -3.41
C GLY A 91 3.74 -3.17 -4.49
N GLN A 92 3.67 -1.88 -4.16
CA GLN A 92 3.82 -0.81 -5.15
C GLN A 92 5.26 -0.75 -5.67
N THR A 93 5.42 -0.58 -6.98
CA THR A 93 6.73 -0.47 -7.63
C THR A 93 7.27 0.96 -7.54
N PRO A 94 8.60 1.16 -7.56
CA PRO A 94 9.20 2.49 -7.38
C PRO A 94 8.70 3.57 -8.37
N ASP A 95 8.30 3.21 -9.59
CA ASP A 95 7.70 4.14 -10.55
C ASP A 95 6.41 4.81 -10.06
N GLN A 96 5.77 4.24 -9.03
CA GLN A 96 4.50 4.72 -8.50
C GLN A 96 4.64 5.70 -7.32
N TYR A 97 5.80 5.74 -6.66
CA TYR A 97 5.95 6.53 -5.43
C TYR A 97 7.25 7.35 -5.35
N VAL A 98 8.22 7.11 -6.22
CA VAL A 98 9.42 7.96 -6.37
C VAL A 98 9.01 9.34 -6.90
N LYS A 99 9.66 10.39 -6.38
CA LYS A 99 9.48 11.78 -6.83
C LYS A 99 10.78 12.34 -7.41
N LEU A 100 10.64 13.46 -8.13
CA LEU A 100 11.78 14.27 -8.58
C LEU A 100 12.65 14.63 -7.37
N GLY A 101 13.98 14.49 -7.53
CA GLY A 101 14.95 14.78 -6.48
C GLY A 101 15.28 13.63 -5.53
N ASP A 102 14.56 12.50 -5.59
CA ASP A 102 14.92 11.28 -4.82
C ASP A 102 16.25 10.65 -5.31
N PHE A 103 16.70 11.03 -6.51
CA PHE A 103 17.99 10.61 -7.07
C PHE A 103 18.80 11.84 -7.48
N GLN A 104 20.09 11.82 -7.13
CA GLN A 104 21.11 12.81 -7.50
C GLN A 104 22.41 12.04 -7.80
N ASP A 105 23.22 12.55 -8.72
CA ASP A 105 24.55 12.01 -9.05
C ASP A 105 25.59 12.31 -7.95
#